data_AF-A0A7Z8VQR1-F1
#
_entry.id   AF-A0A7Z8VQR1-F1
#
_cell.length_a   1.000
_cell.length_b   1.000
_cell.length_c   1.000
_cell.angle_alpha   90.00
_cell.angle_beta   90.00
_cell.angle_gamma   90.00
#
_symmetry.space_group_name_H-M   'P 1'
#
loop_
_entity.id
_entity.type
_entity.pdbx_description
1 polymer ?
#
loop_
_entity_poly.entity_id
_entity_poly.type
_entity_poly.pdbx_seq_one_letter_code
_entity_poly.pdbx_strand_id
1 'polypeptide(L)' 'MRFNPCKGSAFCTEAGTHCDGCGRSHVEIAETKSLVNSLVEFVQKQDYENPEDFAQFISGSLVKKCMKL' A
#
# COMPACT_ATOMS: atom_id res chain seq x y z
N MET A 1 -8.90 -12.66 -6.03
CA MET A 1 -8.18 -12.85 -4.75
C MET A 1 -8.65 -11.82 -3.74
N ARG A 2 -8.66 -12.13 -2.44
CA ARG A 2 -8.96 -11.17 -1.37
C ARG A 2 -7.65 -10.51 -0.92
N PHE A 3 -7.61 -9.19 -0.84
CA PHE A 3 -6.47 -8.49 -0.27
C PHE A 3 -6.35 -8.79 1.23
N ASN A 4 -5.15 -9.19 1.66
CA ASN A 4 -4.80 -9.40 3.06
C ASN A 4 -3.70 -8.40 3.46
N PRO A 5 -3.95 -7.50 4.44
CA PRO A 5 -2.95 -6.52 4.84
C PRO A 5 -1.68 -7.20 5.39
N CYS A 6 -0.54 -6.54 5.18
CA CYS A 6 0.71 -6.99 5.78
C CYS A 6 0.60 -6.93 7.32
N LYS A 7 1.13 -7.94 8.02
CA LYS A 7 1.13 -8.00 9.49
C LYS A 7 2.36 -7.31 10.12
N GLY A 8 3.14 -6.61 9.31
CA GLY A 8 4.41 -5.98 9.70
C GLY A 8 5.63 -6.79 9.25
N SER A 9 6.78 -6.12 9.19
CA SER A 9 8.04 -6.71 8.71
C SER A 9 8.50 -7.91 9.53
N ALA A 10 8.15 -7.97 10.82
CA ALA A 10 8.45 -9.10 11.71
C ALA A 10 7.82 -10.43 11.25
N PHE A 11 6.78 -10.38 10.41
CA PHE A 11 6.09 -11.56 9.88
C PHE A 11 6.36 -11.77 8.39
N CYS A 12 7.27 -10.99 7.80
CA CYS A 12 7.64 -11.14 6.40
C CYS A 12 8.67 -12.25 6.26
N THR A 13 8.42 -13.17 5.34
CA THR A 13 9.43 -14.12 4.88
C THR A 13 9.97 -13.65 3.54
N GLU A 14 11.25 -13.94 3.27
CA GLU A 14 11.89 -13.62 1.99
C GLU A 14 12.12 -14.86 1.13
N ALA A 15 12.00 -16.05 1.73
CA ALA A 15 12.11 -17.33 1.02
C ALA A 15 10.81 -17.66 0.27
N GLY A 16 10.94 -18.38 -0.84
CA GLY A 16 9.80 -18.77 -1.68
C GLY A 16 9.24 -17.62 -2.52
N THR A 17 8.03 -17.80 -3.04
CA THR A 17 7.36 -16.84 -3.93
C THR A 17 6.27 -16.02 -3.21
N HIS A 18 5.93 -16.38 -1.98
CA HIS A 18 4.85 -15.77 -1.19
C HIS A 18 5.32 -15.54 0.24
N CYS A 19 4.80 -14.47 0.85
CA CYS A 19 5.04 -14.15 2.24
C CYS A 19 4.15 -15.02 3.13
N ASP A 20 4.74 -15.73 4.10
CA ASP A 20 4.01 -16.63 5.00
C ASP A 20 3.09 -15.87 5.97
N GLY A 21 3.41 -14.61 6.28
CA GLY A 21 2.62 -13.79 7.20
C GLY A 21 1.28 -13.32 6.62
N CYS A 22 1.28 -12.82 5.38
CA CYS A 22 0.09 -12.26 4.72
C CYS A 22 -0.44 -13.09 3.55
N GLY A 23 0.32 -14.09 3.08
CA GLY A 23 -0.04 -14.97 1.97
C GLY A 23 0.06 -14.34 0.57
N ARG A 24 0.50 -13.09 0.47
CA ARG A 24 0.63 -12.36 -0.80
C ARG A 24 1.93 -12.72 -1.50
N SER A 25 1.95 -12.66 -2.83
CA SER A 25 3.19 -12.91 -3.57
C SER A 25 4.21 -11.82 -3.32
N HIS A 26 5.50 -12.15 -3.38
CA HIS A 26 6.56 -11.15 -3.23
C HIS A 26 6.50 -10.08 -4.33
N VAL A 27 6.05 -10.45 -5.52
CA VAL A 27 5.81 -9.52 -6.65
C VAL A 27 4.72 -8.52 -6.29
N GLU A 28 3.56 -8.98 -5.82
CA GLU A 28 2.44 -8.12 -5.42
C GLU A 28 2.84 -7.18 -4.26
N ILE A 29 3.64 -7.68 -3.30
CA ILE A 29 4.16 -6.88 -2.19
C ILE A 29 5.11 -5.79 -2.71
N ALA A 30 6.03 -6.13 -3.61
CA ALA A 30 6.96 -5.17 -4.19
C ALA A 30 6.22 -4.07 -4.97
N GLU A 31 5.22 -4.44 -5.77
CA GLU A 31 4.37 -3.49 -6.49
C GLU A 31 3.61 -2.57 -5.53
N THR A 32 3.04 -3.13 -4.46
CA THR A 32 2.34 -2.32 -3.43
C THR A 32 3.27 -1.33 -2.75
N LYS A 33 4.52 -1.74 -2.43
CA LYS A 33 5.52 -0.83 -1.88
C LYS A 33 5.86 0.30 -2.85
N SER A 34 6.01 -0.02 -4.14
CA SER A 34 6.25 0.99 -5.18
C SER A 34 5.12 2.02 -5.24
N LEU A 35 3.86 1.58 -5.19
CA LEU A 35 2.70 2.48 -5.18
C LEU A 35 2.70 3.41 -3.95
N VAL A 36 2.99 2.87 -2.76
CA VAL A 36 3.10 3.67 -1.54
C VAL A 36 4.23 4.70 -1.64
N ASN A 37 5.40 4.30 -2.14
CA ASN A 37 6.53 5.20 -2.32
C ASN A 37 6.19 6.35 -3.28
N SER A 38 5.51 6.07 -4.40
CA SER A 38 5.08 7.13 -5.31
C SER A 38 4.10 8.13 -4.67
N LEU A 39 3.23 7.68 -3.77
CA LEU A 39 2.37 8.59 -2.99
C LEU A 39 3.18 9.43 -2.00
N VAL A 40 4.18 8.83 -1.34
CA VAL A 40 5.08 9.54 -0.42
C VAL A 40 5.90 10.60 -1.15
N GLU A 41 6.50 10.25 -2.29
CA GLU A 41 7.24 11.18 -3.15
C GLU A 41 6.36 12.35 -3.60
N PHE A 42 5.09 12.07 -3.93
CA PHE A 42 4.15 13.12 -4.30
C PHE A 42 3.88 14.08 -3.13
N VAL A 43 3.58 13.55 -1.94
CA VAL A 43 3.34 14.35 -0.73
C VAL A 43 4.56 15.22 -0.39
N GLN A 44 5.76 14.64 -0.43
CA GLN A 44 7.01 15.35 -0.19
C GLN A 44 7.26 16.43 -1.22
N LYS A 45 7.01 16.16 -2.51
CA LYS A 45 7.14 17.14 -3.59
C LYS A 45 6.19 18.32 -3.42
N GLN A 46 5.00 18.10 -2.87
CA GLN A 46 4.03 19.18 -2.61
C GLN A 46 4.26 19.91 -1.28
N ASP A 47 5.18 19.41 -0.44
CA ASP A 47 5.48 19.95 0.89
C ASP A 47 4.22 20.09 1.77
N TYR A 48 3.34 19.08 1.75
CA TYR A 48 2.14 19.10 2.57
C TYR A 48 2.48 18.98 4.06
N GLU A 49 2.06 19.97 4.85
CA GLU A 49 2.18 19.96 6.31
C GLU A 49 1.22 18.96 6.99
N ASN A 50 0.17 18.52 6.27
CA ASN A 50 -0.89 17.62 6.76
C ASN A 50 -1.00 16.32 5.92
N PRO A 51 0.01 15.45 5.91
CA PRO A 51 0.01 14.20 5.12
C PRO A 51 -1.12 13.23 5.48
N GLU A 52 -1.67 13.35 6.69
CA GLU A 52 -2.78 12.55 7.21
C GLU A 52 -4.08 12.77 6.39
N ASP A 53 -4.41 14.04 6.12
CA ASP A 53 -5.59 14.43 5.34
C ASP A 53 -5.47 13.92 3.91
N PHE A 54 -4.27 14.01 3.32
CA PHE A 54 -3.99 13.46 1.99
C PHE A 54 -4.22 11.94 1.96
N ALA A 55 -3.69 11.21 2.95
CA ALA A 55 -3.88 9.76 3.04
C ALA A 55 -5.36 9.37 3.16
N GLN A 56 -6.13 10.11 3.98
CA GLN A 56 -7.58 9.89 4.12
C GLN A 56 -8.34 10.18 2.82
N PHE A 57 -8.00 11.28 2.13
CA PHE A 57 -8.59 11.64 0.83
C PHE A 57 -8.32 10.55 -0.23
N ILE A 58 -7.07 10.09 -0.34
CA ILE A 58 -6.68 9.03 -1.29
C ILE A 58 -7.42 7.72 -0.98
N SER A 59 -7.49 7.31 0.29
CA SER A 59 -8.23 6.11 0.70
C SER A 59 -9.69 6.16 0.26
N GLY A 60 -10.38 7.28 0.52
CA GLY A 60 -11.78 7.47 0.11
C GLY A 60 -11.94 7.51 -1.41
N SER A 61 -11.05 8.21 -2.12
CA SER A 61 -11.06 8.31 -3.59
C SER A 61 -10.83 6.95 -4.25
N LEU A 62 -9.88 6.16 -3.73
CA LEU A 62 -9.55 4.83 -4.23
C LEU A 62 -10.77 3.89 -4.13
N VAL A 63 -11.40 3.81 -2.95
CA VAL A 63 -12.58 2.95 -2.74
C VAL A 63 -13.72 3.35 -3.68
N LYS A 64 -14.03 4.65 -3.78
CA LYS A 64 -15.09 5.15 -4.68
C LYS A 64 -14.82 4.76 -6.14
N LYS A 65 -13.60 5.00 -6.62
CA LYS A 65 -13.19 4.66 -7.99
C LYS A 65 -13.24 3.15 -8.26
N CYS A 66 -12.81 2.31 -7.32
CA CYS A 66 -12.89 0.85 -7.45
C CYS A 66 -14.34 0.36 -7.52
N MET A 67 -15.26 1.01 -6.78
CA MET A 67 -16.68 0.64 -6.71
C MET A 67 -17.55 1.35 -7.76
N LYS A 68 -16.98 2.24 -8.59
CA LYS A 68 -17.71 3.11 -9.54
C LYS A 68 -18.81 3.95 -8.86
N LEU A 69 -18.52 4.42 -7.65
CA LEU A 69 -19.37 5.33 -6.86
C LEU A 69 -19.02 6.80 -7.11
#